data_AF-A0A373CMN8-F1
#
_entry.id   AF-A0A373CMN8-F1
#
_cell.length_a   1.000
_cell.length_b   1.000
_cell.length_c   1.000
_cell.angle_alpha   90.00
_cell.angle_beta   90.00
_cell.angle_gamma   90.00
#
_symmetry.space_group_name_H-M   'P 1'
#
loop_
_entity.id
_entity.type
_entity.pdbx_description
1 polymer ?
#
loop_
_entity_poly.entity_id
_entity_poly.type
_entity_poly.pdbx_seq_one_letter_code
_entity_poly.pdbx_strand_id
1 'polypeptide(L)'
;MLRTTLRVDGKPDYTLVLPADEKYLDAVKNYLDIDVFADAMLCDIRFKVPYIGELIRDTDCPAVEDYNDFAEALEDIWQQDGALLTYAAVLEAERPDTLRGACELLQDLDNYQRITEEAYGYGQQRLQETLGLDDEGHL
;
A
#
# COMPACT_ATOMS: atom_id res chain seq x y z
N MET A 1 -3.52 9.79 -0.62
CA MET A 1 -2.89 11.07 -0.22
C MET A 1 -2.05 10.92 1.05
N LEU A 2 -0.75 11.11 0.89
CA LEU A 2 0.30 11.06 1.91
C LEU A 2 0.97 12.43 1.97
N ARG A 3 1.28 12.92 3.17
CA ARG A 3 2.01 14.16 3.36
C ARG A 3 3.31 13.88 4.09
N THR A 4 4.40 14.40 3.58
CA THR A 4 5.72 14.32 4.20
C THR A 4 6.39 15.68 4.19
N THR A 5 7.33 15.89 5.09
CA THR A 5 8.14 17.10 5.17
C THR A 5 9.55 16.77 4.73
N LEU A 6 10.00 17.44 3.67
CA LEU A 6 11.38 17.38 3.21
C LEU A 6 12.20 18.42 3.95
N ARG A 7 13.29 17.99 4.56
CA ARG A 7 14.28 18.85 5.19
C ARG A 7 15.62 18.71 4.49
N VAL A 8 16.12 19.81 3.94
CA VAL A 8 17.43 19.91 3.30
C VAL A 8 18.29 20.87 4.12
N ASP A 9 19.56 20.53 4.34
CA ASP A 9 20.45 21.37 5.14
C ASP A 9 20.59 22.77 4.54
N GLY A 10 20.41 23.80 5.36
CA GLY A 10 20.45 25.20 4.92
C GLY A 10 19.20 25.72 4.20
N LYS A 11 18.13 24.91 4.07
CA LYS A 11 16.86 25.31 3.44
C LYS A 11 15.66 25.20 4.38
N PRO A 12 14.57 25.96 4.14
CA PRO A 12 13.35 25.81 4.92
C PRO A 12 12.69 24.45 4.66
N ASP A 13 12.04 23.92 5.69
CA ASP A 13 11.24 22.71 5.59
C ASP A 13 10.16 22.85 4.50
N TYR A 14 10.06 21.87 3.60
CA TYR A 14 9.11 21.87 2.50
C TYR A 14 8.10 20.74 2.66
N THR A 15 6.81 21.08 2.65
CA THR A 15 5.74 20.08 2.72
C THR A 15 5.46 19.50 1.34
N LEU A 16 5.75 18.21 1.17
CA LEU A 16 5.43 17.45 -0.03
C LEU A 16 4.13 16.65 0.18
N VAL A 17 3.29 16.62 -0.84
CA VAL A 17 2.03 15.86 -0.86
C VAL A 17 2.10 14.87 -2.02
N LEU A 18 1.78 13.62 -1.73
CA LEU A 18 1.80 12.50 -2.68
C LEU A 18 0.39 11.85 -2.79
N PRO A 19 0.04 11.22 -3.91
CA PRO A 19 0.84 11.08 -5.12
C PRO A 19 1.03 12.43 -5.84
N ALA A 20 2.17 12.59 -6.48
CA ALA A 20 2.53 13.75 -7.29
C ALA A 20 3.13 13.29 -8.61
N ASP A 21 2.87 14.05 -9.67
CA ASP A 21 3.46 13.80 -10.97
C ASP A 21 4.96 14.11 -10.99
N GLU A 22 5.69 13.44 -11.89
CA GLU A 22 7.14 13.60 -12.06
C GLU A 22 7.54 15.07 -12.28
N LYS A 23 6.72 15.84 -13.01
CA LYS A 23 6.98 17.26 -13.27
C LYS A 23 6.90 18.09 -12.00
N TYR A 24 5.95 17.81 -11.12
CA TYR A 24 5.88 18.45 -9.81
C TYR A 24 7.08 18.05 -8.94
N LEU A 25 7.45 16.77 -8.92
CA LEU A 25 8.62 16.29 -8.18
C LEU A 25 9.91 16.95 -8.67
N ASP A 26 10.11 17.07 -9.98
CA ASP A 26 11.26 17.76 -10.58
C ASP A 26 11.28 19.26 -10.22
N ALA A 27 10.11 19.91 -10.22
CA ALA A 27 10.01 21.31 -9.77
C ALA A 27 10.40 21.46 -8.29
N VAL A 28 10.04 20.49 -7.43
CA VAL A 28 10.44 20.46 -6.02
C VAL A 28 11.95 20.23 -5.88
N LYS A 29 12.53 19.29 -6.65
CA LYS A 29 13.99 19.07 -6.69
C LYS A 29 14.74 20.35 -7.04
N ASN A 30 14.31 21.04 -8.11
CA ASN A 30 14.88 22.33 -8.52
C ASN A 30 14.71 23.43 -7.45
N TYR A 31 13.55 23.52 -6.79
CA TYR A 31 13.31 24.49 -5.71
C TYR A 31 14.21 24.22 -4.50
N LEU A 32 14.37 22.94 -4.15
CA LEU A 32 15.22 22.47 -3.07
C LEU A 32 16.70 22.38 -3.48
N ASP A 33 17.06 22.65 -4.73
CA ASP A 33 18.44 22.58 -5.26
C ASP A 33 19.10 21.25 -4.88
N ILE A 34 18.37 20.16 -5.11
CA ILE A 34 18.82 18.78 -4.90
C ILE A 34 18.71 18.01 -6.21
N ASP A 35 19.67 17.14 -6.48
CA ASP A 35 19.64 16.26 -7.66
C ASP A 35 18.74 15.04 -7.40
N VAL A 36 18.75 14.52 -6.16
CA VAL A 36 17.96 13.37 -5.73
C VAL A 36 17.29 13.64 -4.38
N PHE A 37 16.10 13.05 -4.17
CA PHE A 37 15.40 13.19 -2.89
C PHE A 37 16.11 12.49 -1.73
N ALA A 38 17.05 11.58 -2.00
CA ALA A 38 17.89 10.97 -0.97
C ALA A 38 18.78 12.00 -0.24
N ASP A 39 19.03 13.18 -0.84
CA ASP A 39 19.73 14.28 -0.20
C ASP A 39 18.84 15.08 0.77
N ALA A 40 17.52 14.81 0.76
CA ALA A 40 16.55 15.41 1.68
C ALA A 40 16.15 14.40 2.77
N MET A 41 16.14 14.85 4.02
CA MET A 41 15.59 14.06 5.11
C MET A 41 14.07 14.09 5.06
N LEU A 42 13.45 12.91 5.00
CA LEU A 42 12.01 12.73 5.14
C LEU A 42 11.59 12.81 6.61
N CYS A 43 10.62 13.66 6.92
CA CYS A 43 10.12 13.89 8.27
C CYS A 43 8.59 13.97 8.28
N ASP A 44 7.97 13.65 9.43
CA ASP A 44 6.53 13.84 9.66
C ASP A 44 5.64 13.23 8.56
N ILE A 45 5.91 11.97 8.20
CA ILE A 45 5.11 11.21 7.24
C ILE A 45 3.74 10.95 7.85
N ARG A 46 2.71 11.52 7.22
CA ARG A 46 1.31 11.37 7.63
C ARG A 46 0.50 10.86 6.47
N PHE A 47 -0.04 9.67 6.65
CA PHE A 47 -1.04 9.11 5.76
C PHE A 47 -2.40 9.74 6.07
N LYS A 48 -3.18 10.08 5.02
CA LYS A 48 -4.59 10.47 5.20
C LYS A 48 -5.41 9.35 5.83
N VAL A 49 -4.94 8.12 5.69
CA VAL A 49 -5.49 6.90 6.28
C VAL A 49 -4.56 6.49 7.43
N PRO A 50 -4.75 7.05 8.65
CA PRO A 50 -3.78 6.89 9.74
C PRO A 50 -3.53 5.44 10.11
N TYR A 51 -4.56 4.59 10.04
CA TYR A 51 -4.43 3.17 10.40
C TYR A 51 -3.48 2.39 9.48
N ILE A 52 -3.38 2.73 8.18
CA ILE A 52 -2.44 2.07 7.25
C ILE A 52 -1.00 2.43 7.61
N GLY A 53 -0.76 3.71 7.89
CA GLY A 53 0.57 4.20 8.25
C GLY A 53 1.09 3.62 9.57
N GLU A 54 0.20 3.26 10.51
CA GLU A 54 0.58 2.61 11.76
C GLU A 54 0.96 1.13 11.60
N LEU A 55 0.44 0.47 10.55
CA LEU A 55 0.70 -0.94 10.28
C LEU A 55 2.06 -1.16 9.59
N ILE A 56 2.58 -0.15 8.90
CA ILE A 56 3.89 -0.19 8.26
C ILE A 56 4.94 0.25 9.27
N ARG A 57 5.76 -0.69 9.75
CA ARG A 57 6.89 -0.38 10.62
C ARG A 57 8.08 0.04 9.78
N ASP A 58 8.17 1.33 9.49
CA ASP A 58 9.17 1.88 8.58
C ASP A 58 10.62 1.68 9.07
N THR A 59 11.25 0.58 8.65
CA THR A 59 12.61 0.18 9.08
C THR A 59 13.68 0.52 8.03
N ASP A 60 13.28 0.73 6.77
CA ASP A 60 14.20 0.87 5.63
C ASP A 60 14.38 2.30 5.09
N CYS A 61 13.71 3.32 5.67
CA CYS A 61 13.80 4.73 5.23
C CYS A 61 13.70 4.90 3.69
N PRO A 62 12.58 4.51 3.09
CA PRO A 62 12.40 4.52 1.64
C PRO A 62 12.48 5.95 1.05
N ALA A 63 12.80 6.04 -0.24
CA ALA A 63 12.92 7.31 -0.94
C ALA A 63 11.53 7.94 -1.18
N VAL A 64 11.52 9.24 -1.52
CA VAL A 64 10.28 9.94 -1.93
C VAL A 64 9.57 9.20 -3.08
N GLU A 65 10.35 8.62 -3.99
CA GLU A 65 9.85 7.90 -5.15
C GLU A 65 9.07 6.65 -4.72
N ASP A 66 9.58 5.86 -3.77
CA ASP A 66 8.88 4.70 -3.21
C ASP A 66 7.56 5.09 -2.51
N TYR A 67 7.55 6.21 -1.76
CA TYR A 67 6.31 6.73 -1.16
C TYR A 67 5.34 7.26 -2.20
N ASN A 68 5.83 7.78 -3.33
CA ASN A 68 5.00 8.28 -4.41
C ASN A 68 4.30 7.12 -5.11
N ASP A 69 5.06 6.08 -5.47
CA ASP A 69 4.55 4.85 -6.08
C ASP A 69 3.52 4.18 -5.15
N PHE A 70 3.82 4.10 -3.85
CA PHE A 70 2.87 3.59 -2.86
C PHE A 70 1.59 4.44 -2.79
N ALA A 71 1.73 5.76 -2.81
CA ALA A 71 0.58 6.67 -2.73
C ALA A 71 -0.29 6.63 -3.99
N GLU A 72 0.31 6.39 -5.15
CA GLU A 72 -0.36 6.18 -6.45
C GLU A 72 -1.13 4.87 -6.44
N ALA A 73 -0.49 3.76 -6.09
CA ALA A 73 -1.14 2.45 -5.99
C ALA A 73 -2.30 2.47 -4.96
N LEU A 74 -2.09 3.16 -3.83
CA LEU A 74 -3.16 3.37 -2.84
C LEU A 74 -4.33 4.19 -3.39
N GLU A 75 -4.08 5.18 -4.26
CA GLU A 75 -5.13 5.96 -4.91
C GLU A 75 -5.91 5.14 -5.95
N ASP A 76 -5.22 4.26 -6.68
CA ASP A 76 -5.84 3.33 -7.65
C ASP A 76 -6.85 2.40 -6.97
N ILE A 77 -6.47 1.78 -5.83
CA ILE A 77 -7.42 0.94 -5.08
C ILE A 77 -8.47 1.78 -4.36
N TRP A 78 -8.20 3.03 -4.02
CA TRP A 78 -9.18 3.88 -3.35
C TRP A 78 -10.35 4.25 -4.26
N GLN A 79 -10.14 4.24 -5.58
CA GLN A 79 -11.22 4.36 -6.56
C GLN A 79 -12.11 3.11 -6.63
N GLN A 80 -11.65 1.96 -6.12
CA GLN A 80 -12.38 0.70 -6.13
C GLN A 80 -13.16 0.49 -4.82
N ASP A 81 -14.46 0.18 -4.93
CA ASP A 81 -15.33 0.02 -3.77
C ASP A 81 -14.91 -1.19 -2.91
N GLY A 82 -14.67 -0.96 -1.61
CA GLY A 82 -14.32 -2.01 -0.66
C GLY A 82 -12.86 -2.50 -0.69
N ALA A 83 -12.05 -2.11 -1.67
CA ALA A 83 -10.65 -2.54 -1.78
C ALA A 83 -9.78 -2.04 -0.62
N LEU A 84 -10.01 -0.81 -0.15
CA LEU A 84 -9.31 -0.23 1.00
C LEU A 84 -9.50 -1.05 2.30
N LEU A 85 -10.69 -1.66 2.47
CA LEU A 85 -10.99 -2.52 3.61
C LEU A 85 -10.32 -3.89 3.48
N THR A 86 -10.26 -4.44 2.26
CA THR A 86 -9.51 -5.67 1.99
C THR A 86 -8.03 -5.45 2.28
N TYR A 87 -7.47 -4.34 1.80
CA TYR A 87 -6.08 -4.00 2.03
C TYR A 87 -5.75 -3.79 3.52
N ALA A 88 -6.63 -3.12 4.27
CA ALA A 88 -6.50 -3.02 5.72
C ALA A 88 -6.40 -4.39 6.39
N ALA A 89 -7.29 -5.32 6.03
CA ALA A 89 -7.28 -6.67 6.59
C ALA A 89 -6.03 -7.47 6.20
N VAL A 90 -5.54 -7.31 4.97
CA VAL A 90 -4.28 -7.93 4.51
C VAL A 90 -3.08 -7.39 5.29
N LEU A 91 -2.99 -6.07 5.47
CA LEU A 91 -1.93 -5.45 6.27
C LEU A 91 -1.98 -5.90 7.74
N GLU A 92 -3.16 -6.06 8.33
CA GLU A 92 -3.28 -6.59 9.69
C GLU A 92 -2.88 -8.07 9.79
N ALA A 93 -3.13 -8.86 8.75
CA ALA A 93 -2.78 -10.28 8.71
C ALA A 93 -1.29 -10.52 8.47
N GLU A 94 -0.74 -9.90 7.41
CA GLU A 94 0.65 -10.11 6.97
C GLU A 94 1.65 -9.23 7.71
N ARG A 95 1.21 -8.05 8.20
CA ARG A 95 2.01 -7.09 8.98
C ARG A 95 3.39 -6.82 8.37
N PRO A 96 3.45 -6.20 7.18
CA PRO A 96 4.71 -5.96 6.50
C PRO A 96 5.63 -5.05 7.35
N ASP A 97 6.88 -5.48 7.51
CA ASP A 97 7.93 -4.72 8.20
C ASP A 97 8.54 -3.62 7.31
N THR A 98 8.12 -3.50 6.04
CA THR A 98 8.69 -2.55 5.08
C THR A 98 7.59 -1.93 4.21
N LEU A 99 7.81 -0.69 3.75
CA LEU A 99 6.90 -0.03 2.80
C LEU A 99 6.81 -0.82 1.49
N ARG A 100 7.93 -1.42 1.04
CA ARG A 100 7.95 -2.24 -0.17
C ARG A 100 7.04 -3.46 -0.04
N GLY A 101 7.10 -4.19 1.08
CA GLY A 101 6.20 -5.33 1.32
C GLY A 101 4.74 -4.90 1.37
N ALA A 102 4.45 -3.72 1.95
CA ALA A 102 3.11 -3.16 1.92
C ALA A 102 2.64 -2.82 0.49
N CYS A 103 3.53 -2.36 -0.38
CA CYS A 103 3.26 -2.07 -1.79
C CYS A 103 3.04 -3.35 -2.61
N GLU A 104 3.83 -4.40 -2.35
CA GLU A 104 3.66 -5.73 -2.98
C GLU A 104 2.28 -6.31 -2.65
N LEU A 105 1.85 -6.28 -1.38
CA LEU A 105 0.51 -6.72 -0.96
C LEU A 105 -0.62 -5.92 -1.63
N LEU A 106 -0.36 -4.66 -1.97
CA LEU A 106 -1.31 -3.77 -2.64
C LEU A 106 -1.43 -4.11 -4.13
N GLN A 107 -0.34 -4.49 -4.79
CA GLN A 107 -0.36 -5.00 -6.17
C GLN A 107 -0.97 -6.40 -6.27
N ASP A 108 -0.76 -7.24 -5.26
CA ASP A 108 -1.36 -8.57 -5.16
C ASP A 108 -2.80 -8.55 -4.63
N LEU A 109 -3.43 -7.38 -4.44
CA LEU A 109 -4.76 -7.29 -3.82
C LEU A 109 -5.83 -8.10 -4.57
N ASP A 110 -5.75 -8.16 -5.91
CA ASP A 110 -6.62 -8.99 -6.74
C ASP A 110 -6.48 -10.51 -6.44
N ASN A 111 -5.33 -10.95 -5.93
CA ASN A 111 -5.11 -12.32 -5.48
C ASN A 111 -5.68 -12.58 -4.07
N TYR A 112 -5.97 -11.53 -3.30
CA TYR A 112 -6.62 -11.63 -1.99
C TYR A 112 -8.14 -11.52 -2.15
N GLN A 113 -8.78 -12.65 -2.42
CA GLN A 113 -10.24 -12.72 -2.43
C GLN A 113 -10.78 -12.56 -1.00
N ARG A 114 -11.51 -11.46 -0.74
CA ARG A 114 -12.18 -11.23 0.54
C ARG A 114 -13.31 -12.23 0.73
N ILE A 115 -13.08 -13.29 1.50
CA ILE A 115 -14.14 -14.20 1.94
C ILE A 115 -14.96 -13.46 3.00
N THR A 116 -15.98 -12.73 2.56
CA THR A 116 -17.02 -12.20 3.46
C THR A 116 -18.02 -13.32 3.70
N GLU A 117 -18.01 -13.85 4.93
CA GLU A 117 -18.97 -14.80 5.48
C GLU A 117 -19.15 -16.11 4.67
N GLU A 118 -18.31 -17.10 5.01
CA GLU A 118 -18.67 -18.51 5.21
C GLU A 118 -17.37 -19.33 5.17
N ALA A 119 -16.53 -19.18 6.20
CA ALA A 119 -15.31 -19.97 6.38
C ALA A 119 -15.55 -21.50 6.40
N TYR A 120 -16.81 -21.94 6.37
CA TYR A 120 -17.21 -23.34 6.30
C TYR A 120 -17.50 -23.83 4.87
N GLY A 121 -17.91 -22.96 3.93
CA GLY A 121 -18.33 -23.37 2.58
C GLY A 121 -17.18 -23.56 1.59
N TYR A 122 -16.23 -22.61 1.56
CA TYR A 122 -15.14 -22.61 0.58
C TYR A 122 -14.17 -23.79 0.77
N GLY A 123 -13.90 -24.17 2.03
CA GLY A 123 -13.10 -25.35 2.35
C GLY A 123 -13.78 -26.67 1.97
N GLN A 124 -15.12 -26.75 2.12
CA GLN A 124 -15.89 -27.94 1.76
C GLN A 124 -15.98 -28.14 0.24
N GLN A 125 -16.14 -27.07 -0.54
CA GLN A 125 -16.24 -27.17 -2.00
C GLN A 125 -14.94 -27.67 -2.65
N ARG A 126 -13.78 -27.14 -2.20
CA ARG A 126 -12.46 -27.61 -2.66
C ARG A 126 -12.17 -29.07 -2.28
N LEU A 127 -12.60 -29.50 -1.10
CA LEU A 127 -12.48 -30.90 -0.65
C LEU A 127 -13.40 -31.83 -1.45
N GLN A 128 -14.62 -31.41 -1.79
CA GLN A 128 -15.54 -32.18 -2.64
C GLN A 128 -14.99 -32.38 -4.07
N GLU A 129 -14.45 -31.32 -4.68
CA GLU A 129 -13.83 -31.40 -6.02
C GLU A 129 -12.56 -32.28 -6.04
N THR A 130 -11.75 -32.23 -4.99
CA THR A 130 -10.50 -33.01 -4.92
C THR A 130 -10.75 -34.50 -4.66
N LEU A 131 -11.85 -34.83 -3.97
CA LEU A 131 -12.19 -36.21 -3.60
C LEU A 131 -13.14 -36.90 -4.59
N GLY A 132 -13.61 -36.21 -5.65
CA GLY A 132 -14.43 -36.80 -6.70
C GLY A 132 -15.71 -37.46 -6.18
N LEU A 133 -16.36 -36.83 -5.21
CA LEU A 133 -17.63 -37.30 -4.66
C LEU A 133 -18.80 -36.68 -5.45
N ASP A 134 -18.86 -36.97 -6.75
CA ASP A 134 -20.14 -36.97 -7.46
C ASP A 134 -20.88 -38.25 -7.04
N ASP A 135 -21.61 -38.14 -5.93
CA ASP A 135 -22.61 -39.13 -5.53
C ASP A 135 -23.82 -39.00 -6.49
N GLU A 136 -23.68 -39.42 -7.75
CA GLU A 136 -24.82 -39.71 -8.63
C GLU A 136 -25.40 -41.08 -8.27
N GLY A 137 -25.93 -41.18 -7.06
CA GLY A 137 -26.95 -42.14 -6.71
C GLY A 137 -28.30 -41.68 -7.27
N HIS A 138 -28.49 -41.80 -8.58
CA HIS A 138 -29.82 -41.73 -9.19
C HIS A 138 -30.33 -43.13 -9.54
N LEU A 139 -31.39 -43.50 -8.80
CA LEU A 139 -32.32 -44.64 -8.92
C LEU A 139 -32.57 -45.17 -10.34
#